data_AF-A0A0C4DWU2-F1
#
_entry.id   AF-A0A0C4DWU2-F1
#
_cell.length_a   1.000
_cell.length_b   1.000
_cell.length_c   1.000
_cell.angle_alpha   90.00
_cell.angle_beta   90.00
_cell.angle_gamma   90.00
#
_symmetry.space_group_name_H-M   'P 1'
#
loop_
_entity.id
_entity.type
_entity.pdbx_description
1 polymer ?
#
loop_
_entity_poly.entity_id
_entity_poly.type
_entity_poly.pdbx_seq_one_letter_code
_entity_poly.pdbx_strand_id
1 'polypeptide(L)'
;MSLRCRGGLWMVDVSNPRRPQDAGCVSQDGYVHDAQCVIYQGPMQAYQGREVCFNYNEDALTIVDADRRSAPRQLSRTTYNGATYTHQGWLASDDYKYLLLDDELDEKDENGLAADGHTITYIVDSPVKAIDHNQYTLGGLSYQSTYGSGLRIVDVSSVNQDDSGALFREVGFFDVYPEDDAVTGEAAFNGAWSVYPYLKSGYLLVNSMERGVFSLKYRG
;
A
#
# COMPACT_ATOMS: atom_id res chain seq x y z
N MET A 1 21.34 -15.16 18.67
CA MET A 1 21.75 -13.77 18.42
C MET A 1 20.48 -12.94 18.35
N SER A 2 20.23 -12.02 19.28
CA SER A 2 19.04 -11.15 19.19
C SER A 2 19.31 -10.11 18.11
N LEU A 3 18.57 -10.17 16.99
CA LEU A 3 18.65 -9.16 15.94
C LEU A 3 18.04 -7.87 16.50
N ARG A 4 18.85 -6.81 16.61
CA ARG A 4 18.52 -5.55 17.31
C ARG A 4 17.16 -4.97 16.94
N CYS A 5 16.77 -5.04 15.67
CA CYS A 5 15.53 -4.42 15.17
C CYS A 5 14.44 -5.43 14.81
N ARG A 6 14.73 -6.75 14.86
CA ARG A 6 13.78 -7.85 14.59
C ARG A 6 12.92 -7.69 13.31
N GLY A 7 13.46 -7.04 12.28
CA GLY A 7 12.74 -6.79 11.01
C GLY A 7 11.90 -5.51 10.99
N GLY A 8 11.86 -4.74 12.08
CA GLY A 8 11.10 -3.48 12.14
C GLY A 8 11.84 -2.28 11.54
N LEU A 9 11.18 -1.11 11.54
CA LEU A 9 11.74 0.10 10.94
C LEU A 9 13.12 0.44 11.51
N TRP A 10 14.06 0.68 10.61
CA TRP A 10 15.42 1.09 10.92
C TRP A 10 15.73 2.43 10.26
N MET A 11 15.97 3.45 11.07
CA MET A 11 16.37 4.75 10.56
C MET A 11 17.88 4.78 10.35
N VAL A 12 18.28 5.22 9.17
CA VAL A 12 19.68 5.38 8.77
C VAL A 12 19.90 6.84 8.39
N ASP A 13 20.86 7.50 9.04
CA ASP A 13 21.32 8.82 8.65
C ASP A 13 22.25 8.69 7.43
N VAL A 14 21.77 9.20 6.30
CA VAL A 14 22.46 9.22 5.01
C VAL A 14 22.96 10.62 4.60
N SER A 15 23.03 11.56 5.54
CA SER A 15 23.59 12.91 5.30
C SER A 15 25.02 12.87 4.74
N ASN A 16 25.78 11.83 5.09
CA ASN A 16 26.98 11.43 4.37
C ASN A 16 26.76 10.05 3.71
N PRO A 17 26.43 9.98 2.41
CA PRO A 17 26.11 8.72 1.75
C PRO A 17 27.31 7.77 1.63
N ARG A 18 28.55 8.27 1.79
CA ARG A 18 29.75 7.42 1.85
C ARG A 18 29.93 6.72 3.19
N ARG A 19 29.23 7.19 4.22
CA ARG A 19 29.31 6.66 5.58
C ARG A 19 27.94 6.77 6.27
N PRO A 20 26.96 5.96 5.86
CA PRO A 20 25.66 5.91 6.52
C PRO A 20 25.83 5.55 8.01
N GLN A 21 25.04 6.17 8.86
CA GLN A 21 25.09 5.95 10.31
C GLN A 21 23.75 5.41 10.79
N ASP A 22 23.82 4.42 11.68
CA ASP A 22 22.65 3.92 12.39
C ASP A 22 22.07 5.04 13.26
N ALA A 23 20.80 5.36 13.04
CA ALA A 23 20.10 6.40 13.78
C ALA A 23 19.14 5.84 14.84
N GLY A 24 18.87 4.53 14.86
CA GLY A 24 17.90 3.90 15.77
C GLY A 24 16.89 3.01 15.04
N CYS A 25 16.13 2.22 15.79
CA CYS A 25 15.07 1.38 15.23
C CYS A 25 13.93 1.09 16.23
N VAL A 26 12.80 0.66 15.69
CA VAL A 26 11.61 0.20 16.43
C VAL A 26 11.43 -1.29 16.15
N SER A 27 11.17 -2.10 17.18
CA SER A 27 11.16 -3.57 17.05
C SER A 27 10.05 -4.24 17.86
N GLN A 28 9.18 -3.43 18.46
CA GLN A 28 8.11 -3.88 19.36
C GLN A 28 7.15 -4.81 18.63
N ASP A 29 6.78 -4.46 17.40
CA ASP A 29 5.87 -5.26 16.58
C ASP A 29 6.54 -6.38 15.78
N GLY A 30 7.82 -6.22 15.44
CA GLY A 30 8.56 -7.20 14.64
C GLY A 30 8.72 -6.74 13.21
N TYR A 31 8.51 -7.66 12.26
CA TYR A 31 8.76 -7.43 10.84
C TYR A 31 7.82 -6.37 10.27
N VAL A 32 8.38 -5.49 9.45
CA VAL A 32 7.64 -4.50 8.66
C VAL A 32 7.87 -4.87 7.20
N HIS A 33 6.78 -5.18 6.48
CA HIS A 33 6.85 -5.58 5.08
C HIS A 33 6.96 -4.36 4.16
N ASP A 34 6.06 -3.39 4.34
CA ASP A 34 6.13 -2.06 3.70
C ASP A 34 5.79 -0.95 4.70
N ALA A 35 6.15 0.29 4.36
CA ALA A 35 5.86 1.45 5.18
C ALA A 35 5.69 2.75 4.37
N GLN A 36 4.71 3.55 4.76
CA GLN A 36 4.56 4.93 4.31
C GLN A 36 4.88 5.90 5.45
N CYS A 37 5.97 6.66 5.33
CA CYS A 37 6.34 7.72 6.28
C CYS A 37 6.00 9.11 5.73
N VAL A 38 5.36 9.94 6.55
CA VAL A 38 4.93 11.30 6.20
C VAL A 38 5.26 12.31 7.30
N ILE A 39 5.35 13.58 6.94
CA ILE A 39 5.26 14.66 7.92
C ILE A 39 3.78 14.85 8.24
N TYR A 40 3.36 14.37 9.39
CA TYR A 40 1.96 14.18 9.73
C TYR A 40 1.18 15.51 9.77
N GLN A 41 0.08 15.56 9.02
CA GLN A 41 -0.86 16.70 8.96
C GLN A 41 -2.27 16.30 9.38
N GLY A 42 -2.41 15.11 9.97
CA GLY A 42 -3.72 14.55 10.29
C GLY A 42 -4.41 15.14 11.51
N PRO A 43 -5.57 14.57 11.89
CA PRO A 43 -6.44 15.13 12.91
C PRO A 43 -5.86 15.14 14.32
N MET A 44 -4.86 14.29 14.60
CA MET A 44 -4.28 14.19 15.94
C MET A 44 -3.23 15.27 16.18
N GLN A 45 -3.65 16.39 16.79
CA GLN A 45 -2.82 17.58 17.02
C GLN A 45 -1.46 17.30 17.68
N ALA A 46 -1.39 16.33 18.60
CA ALA A 46 -0.15 15.95 19.30
C ALA A 46 0.97 15.44 18.38
N TYR A 47 0.64 15.02 17.15
CA TYR A 47 1.59 14.49 16.18
C TYR A 47 1.77 15.39 14.95
N GLN A 48 1.07 16.53 14.86
CA GLN A 48 1.21 17.43 13.72
C GLN A 48 2.65 17.93 13.55
N GLY A 49 3.14 17.90 12.31
CA GLY A 49 4.50 18.29 11.93
C GLY A 49 5.59 17.27 12.27
N ARG A 50 5.23 16.12 12.85
CA ARG A 50 6.16 15.05 13.22
C ARG A 50 6.25 14.01 12.12
N GLU A 51 7.39 13.35 11.99
CA GLU A 51 7.54 12.23 11.07
C GLU A 51 6.84 10.99 11.66
N VAL A 52 5.80 10.52 10.97
CA VAL A 52 4.98 9.36 11.36
C VAL A 52 4.98 8.36 10.22
N CYS A 53 5.19 7.08 10.56
CA CYS A 53 5.21 5.97 9.63
C CYS A 53 4.03 5.02 9.88
N PHE A 54 3.29 4.72 8.83
CA PHE A 54 2.28 3.68 8.76
C PHE A 54 2.95 2.43 8.21
N ASN A 55 2.96 1.34 8.99
CA ASN A 55 3.70 0.12 8.69
C ASN A 55 2.73 -1.03 8.48
N TYR A 56 2.96 -1.80 7.43
CA TYR A 56 2.16 -2.94 7.00
C TYR A 56 2.95 -4.20 7.33
N ASN A 57 2.51 -4.92 8.37
CA ASN A 57 3.36 -5.87 9.10
C ASN A 57 2.92 -7.33 8.94
N GLU A 58 2.32 -7.68 7.80
CA GLU A 58 1.74 -9.01 7.50
C GLU A 58 0.51 -9.38 8.36
N ASP A 59 0.42 -8.93 9.62
CA ASP A 59 -0.68 -9.28 10.53
C ASP A 59 -1.38 -8.07 11.19
N ALA A 60 -0.87 -6.87 10.94
CA ALA A 60 -1.38 -5.63 11.48
C ALA A 60 -0.90 -4.39 10.70
N LEU A 61 -1.69 -3.31 10.82
CA LEU A 61 -1.25 -1.95 10.59
C LEU A 61 -0.66 -1.37 11.89
N THR A 62 0.60 -0.98 11.85
CA THR A 62 1.31 -0.39 12.98
C THR A 62 1.75 1.03 12.70
N ILE A 63 1.37 1.97 13.56
CA ILE A 63 1.72 3.38 13.41
C ILE A 63 2.88 3.69 14.37
N VAL A 64 3.93 4.31 13.84
CA VAL A 64 5.15 4.67 14.55
C VAL A 64 5.42 6.15 14.42
N ASP A 65 5.71 6.80 15.54
CA ASP A 65 6.28 8.13 15.61
C ASP A 65 7.81 8.02 15.49
N ALA A 66 8.34 8.45 14.35
CA ALA A 66 9.75 8.33 13.97
C ALA A 66 10.51 9.67 14.01
N ASP A 67 9.85 10.75 14.44
CA ASP A 67 10.35 12.11 14.52
C ASP A 67 11.71 12.20 15.22
N ARG A 68 11.81 11.56 16.39
CA ARG A 68 13.09 11.32 17.07
C ARG A 68 13.68 9.99 16.62
N ARG A 69 14.48 10.01 15.55
CA ARG A 69 15.17 8.84 14.96
C ARG A 69 15.92 7.97 15.99
N SER A 70 16.53 8.57 17.01
CA SER A 70 17.24 7.83 18.08
C SER A 70 16.35 7.03 19.02
N ALA A 71 15.05 7.31 19.04
CA ALA A 71 14.08 6.68 19.92
C ALA A 71 12.69 6.70 19.25
N PRO A 72 12.48 5.98 18.13
CA PRO A 72 11.16 5.86 17.54
C PRO A 72 10.21 5.18 18.52
N ARG A 73 8.92 5.46 18.40
CA ARG A 73 7.92 4.92 19.30
C ARG A 73 6.72 4.43 18.53
N GLN A 74 6.40 3.15 18.72
CA GLN A 74 5.11 2.60 18.30
C GLN A 74 3.97 3.33 19.04
N LEU A 75 3.03 3.86 18.27
CA LEU A 75 1.83 4.56 18.74
C LEU A 75 0.66 3.61 18.87
N SER A 76 0.47 2.76 17.86
CA SER A 76 -0.63 1.80 17.80
C SER A 76 -0.23 0.57 17.00
N ARG A 77 -0.98 -0.50 17.20
CA ARG A 77 -0.99 -1.71 16.38
C ARG A 77 -2.44 -2.13 16.25
N THR A 78 -2.91 -2.26 15.02
CA THR A 78 -4.30 -2.59 14.71
C THR A 78 -4.31 -3.80 13.79
N THR A 79 -4.81 -4.91 14.30
CA THR A 79 -5.14 -6.11 13.52
C THR A 79 -6.64 -6.12 13.22
N TYR A 80 -7.08 -7.01 12.34
CA TYR A 80 -8.47 -7.16 11.94
C TYR A 80 -8.81 -8.63 11.71
N ASN A 81 -10.11 -8.97 11.76
CA ASN A 81 -10.55 -10.33 11.50
C ASN A 81 -10.34 -10.66 10.02
N GLY A 82 -9.70 -11.79 9.74
CA GLY A 82 -9.38 -12.20 8.37
C GLY A 82 -8.01 -11.75 7.87
N ALA A 83 -7.18 -11.09 8.69
CA ALA A 83 -5.81 -10.75 8.30
C ALA A 83 -5.01 -11.98 7.86
N THR A 84 -4.51 -11.98 6.62
CA THR A 84 -3.67 -13.07 6.10
C THR A 84 -2.25 -12.60 5.79
N TYR A 85 -2.12 -11.43 5.19
CA TYR A 85 -0.88 -10.78 4.84
C TYR A 85 -1.12 -9.28 4.62
N THR A 86 -1.27 -8.50 5.70
CA THR A 86 -1.33 -7.02 5.66
C THR A 86 -0.09 -6.48 4.96
N HIS A 87 -0.21 -6.27 3.65
CA HIS A 87 0.92 -6.22 2.72
C HIS A 87 1.39 -4.79 2.53
N GLN A 88 0.51 -3.94 2.00
CA GLN A 88 0.80 -2.55 1.71
C GLN A 88 -0.46 -1.70 1.93
N GLY A 89 -0.26 -0.39 1.84
CA GLY A 89 -1.33 0.56 1.81
C GLY A 89 -0.79 1.96 1.62
N TRP A 90 -1.67 2.91 1.34
CA TRP A 90 -1.30 4.30 1.12
C TRP A 90 -2.39 5.24 1.64
N LEU A 91 -1.99 6.37 2.22
CA LEU A 91 -2.90 7.40 2.69
C LEU A 91 -3.80 7.88 1.54
N ALA A 92 -5.12 7.85 1.75
CA ALA A 92 -6.11 8.14 0.72
C ALA A 92 -6.17 9.65 0.38
N SER A 93 -5.80 10.49 1.35
CA SER A 93 -5.93 11.95 1.29
C SER A 93 -4.84 12.64 2.12
N ASP A 94 -4.56 13.90 1.79
CA ASP A 94 -3.49 14.70 2.44
C ASP A 94 -3.81 15.09 3.90
N ASP A 95 -5.05 14.92 4.34
CA ASP A 95 -5.48 15.12 5.74
C ASP A 95 -5.25 13.87 6.61
N TYR A 96 -4.69 12.80 6.05
CA TYR A 96 -4.24 11.57 6.73
C TYR A 96 -5.29 10.96 7.66
N LYS A 97 -6.57 11.15 7.34
CA LYS A 97 -7.69 10.60 8.09
C LYS A 97 -8.01 9.17 7.65
N TYR A 98 -7.83 8.90 6.36
CA TYR A 98 -8.14 7.63 5.73
C TYR A 98 -6.91 7.07 5.03
N LEU A 99 -6.81 5.75 5.02
CA LEU A 99 -5.78 4.99 4.33
C LEU A 99 -6.44 3.84 3.58
N LEU A 100 -5.89 3.53 2.42
CA LEU A 100 -6.19 2.32 1.67
C LEU A 100 -5.22 1.24 2.14
N LEU A 101 -5.73 0.01 2.26
CA LEU A 101 -4.98 -1.13 2.78
C LEU A 101 -5.31 -2.36 1.95
N ASP A 102 -4.27 -3.08 1.53
CA ASP A 102 -4.33 -4.38 0.85
C ASP A 102 -3.89 -5.54 1.76
N ASP A 103 -4.39 -6.74 1.45
CA ASP A 103 -4.14 -7.99 2.17
C ASP A 103 -3.83 -9.13 1.19
N GLU A 104 -2.59 -9.15 0.67
CA GLU A 104 -2.15 -9.91 -0.52
C GLU A 104 -2.47 -11.42 -0.56
N LEU A 105 -2.79 -12.05 0.56
CA LEU A 105 -3.08 -13.49 0.58
C LEU A 105 -4.56 -13.82 0.71
N ASP A 106 -5.45 -12.85 0.95
CA ASP A 106 -6.82 -13.15 1.34
C ASP A 106 -7.68 -13.65 0.16
N GLU A 107 -7.44 -13.16 -1.07
CA GLU A 107 -8.08 -13.69 -2.27
C GLU A 107 -7.59 -15.11 -2.60
N LYS A 108 -6.30 -15.36 -2.37
CA LYS A 108 -5.66 -16.64 -2.65
C LYS A 108 -6.07 -17.73 -1.67
N ASP A 109 -6.15 -17.37 -0.40
CA ASP A 109 -6.49 -18.26 0.72
C ASP A 109 -8.00 -18.34 0.96
N GLU A 110 -8.80 -17.65 0.13
CA GLU A 110 -10.26 -17.61 0.17
C GLU A 110 -10.79 -17.18 1.56
N ASN A 111 -10.22 -16.11 2.11
CA ASN A 111 -10.49 -15.68 3.48
C ASN A 111 -11.27 -14.36 3.57
N GLY A 112 -12.04 -14.18 4.64
CA GLY A 112 -12.69 -12.91 4.95
C GLY A 112 -13.67 -12.43 3.86
N LEU A 113 -13.57 -11.14 3.51
CA LEU A 113 -14.39 -10.53 2.46
C LEU A 113 -13.93 -10.99 1.06
N ALA A 114 -12.65 -11.29 0.90
CA ALA A 114 -12.00 -11.70 -0.34
C ALA A 114 -12.19 -13.19 -0.68
N ALA A 115 -13.05 -13.90 0.06
CA ALA A 115 -13.24 -15.34 -0.07
C ALA A 115 -13.77 -15.80 -1.43
N ASP A 116 -14.32 -14.90 -2.25
CA ASP A 116 -14.74 -15.19 -3.62
C ASP A 116 -13.63 -14.99 -4.67
N GLY A 117 -12.46 -14.54 -4.23
CA GLY A 117 -11.25 -14.32 -5.02
C GLY A 117 -11.23 -13.00 -5.81
N HIS A 118 -12.18 -12.09 -5.55
CA HIS A 118 -12.16 -10.74 -6.10
C HIS A 118 -11.24 -9.84 -5.28
N THR A 119 -10.49 -8.98 -5.96
CA THR A 119 -9.55 -8.05 -5.30
C THR A 119 -10.28 -7.15 -4.30
N ILE A 120 -9.80 -7.09 -3.06
CA ILE A 120 -10.34 -6.20 -2.03
C ILE A 120 -9.24 -5.39 -1.37
N THR A 121 -9.15 -4.11 -1.74
CA THR A 121 -8.65 -3.12 -0.79
C THR A 121 -9.79 -2.83 0.18
N TYR A 122 -9.56 -2.64 1.49
CA TYR A 122 -10.61 -2.52 2.55
C TYR A 122 -11.79 -1.51 2.31
N ILE A 123 -11.80 -0.77 1.18
CA ILE A 123 -12.84 0.19 0.76
C ILE A 123 -13.17 0.06 -0.77
N VAL A 124 -12.45 -0.76 -1.55
CA VAL A 124 -12.60 -0.92 -3.02
C VAL A 124 -12.58 -2.40 -3.41
N ASP A 125 -13.64 -2.85 -4.07
CA ASP A 125 -13.71 -4.17 -4.71
C ASP A 125 -13.44 -4.07 -6.23
N SER A 126 -12.69 -5.02 -6.78
CA SER A 126 -12.54 -5.18 -8.23
C SER A 126 -13.53 -6.21 -8.78
N PRO A 127 -14.15 -5.97 -9.96
CA PRO A 127 -14.99 -6.97 -10.60
C PRO A 127 -14.20 -8.16 -11.19
N VAL A 128 -12.87 -8.12 -11.16
CA VAL A 128 -11.99 -9.16 -11.71
C VAL A 128 -11.36 -9.97 -10.59
N LYS A 129 -11.22 -11.28 -10.79
CA LYS A 129 -10.52 -12.16 -9.87
C LYS A 129 -9.02 -12.00 -10.04
N ALA A 130 -8.36 -11.43 -9.04
CA ALA A 130 -6.92 -11.26 -8.99
C ALA A 130 -6.52 -10.91 -7.56
N ILE A 131 -5.28 -11.25 -7.21
CA ILE A 131 -4.68 -10.88 -5.92
C ILE A 131 -4.45 -9.36 -5.87
N ASP A 132 -4.81 -8.71 -4.77
CA ASP A 132 -4.47 -7.32 -4.53
C ASP A 132 -2.97 -7.13 -4.26
N HIS A 133 -2.44 -5.93 -4.52
CA HIS A 133 -1.02 -5.66 -4.28
C HIS A 133 -0.77 -4.15 -4.22
N ASN A 134 0.51 -3.75 -4.29
CA ASN A 134 0.99 -2.38 -4.18
C ASN A 134 0.06 -1.34 -4.82
N GLN A 135 -0.33 -0.36 -4.02
CA GLN A 135 -1.09 0.78 -4.48
C GLN A 135 -0.47 2.10 -4.03
N TYR A 136 -0.73 3.14 -4.83
CA TYR A 136 -0.19 4.47 -4.57
C TYR A 136 -1.24 5.52 -4.89
N THR A 137 -1.39 6.51 -4.01
CA THR A 137 -2.35 7.60 -4.22
C THR A 137 -1.66 8.83 -4.80
N LEU A 138 -2.34 9.49 -5.74
CA LEU A 138 -1.93 10.77 -6.31
C LEU A 138 -3.15 11.51 -6.87
N GLY A 139 -3.43 12.70 -6.32
CA GLY A 139 -4.48 13.60 -6.85
C GLY A 139 -5.90 13.04 -6.72
N GLY A 140 -6.19 12.33 -5.62
CA GLY A 140 -7.49 11.70 -5.38
C GLY A 140 -7.72 10.40 -6.14
N LEU A 141 -6.71 9.88 -6.84
CA LEU A 141 -6.75 8.59 -7.51
C LEU A 141 -5.84 7.60 -6.77
N SER A 142 -6.30 6.36 -6.60
CA SER A 142 -5.48 5.19 -6.27
C SER A 142 -5.04 4.49 -7.55
N TYR A 143 -3.75 4.23 -7.67
CA TYR A 143 -3.14 3.46 -8.76
C TYR A 143 -2.71 2.13 -8.16
N GLN A 144 -3.43 1.07 -8.48
CA GLN A 144 -3.25 -0.27 -7.93
C GLN A 144 -2.59 -1.15 -8.99
N SER A 145 -1.48 -1.79 -8.64
CA SER A 145 -1.04 -2.99 -9.38
C SER A 145 -1.72 -4.19 -8.76
N THR A 146 -2.51 -4.91 -9.55
CA THR A 146 -3.35 -6.00 -9.07
C THR A 146 -3.04 -7.26 -9.88
N TYR A 147 -1.83 -7.80 -9.65
CA TYR A 147 -1.28 -9.00 -10.29
C TYR A 147 -1.83 -9.27 -11.71
N GLY A 148 -2.54 -10.37 -11.92
CA GLY A 148 -3.06 -10.78 -13.23
C GLY A 148 -3.95 -9.74 -13.90
N SER A 149 -4.76 -9.02 -13.12
CA SER A 149 -5.68 -8.00 -13.65
C SER A 149 -5.01 -6.68 -14.06
N GLY A 150 -3.71 -6.53 -13.80
CA GLY A 150 -2.89 -5.40 -14.25
C GLY A 150 -3.02 -4.12 -13.43
N LEU A 151 -2.95 -2.97 -14.10
CA LEU A 151 -3.13 -1.65 -13.48
C LEU A 151 -4.63 -1.35 -13.36
N ARG A 152 -5.08 -0.98 -12.16
CA ARG A 152 -6.41 -0.44 -11.88
C ARG A 152 -6.26 0.99 -11.35
N ILE A 153 -7.07 1.91 -11.85
CA ILE A 153 -7.07 3.32 -11.41
C ILE A 153 -8.45 3.63 -10.86
N VAL A 154 -8.50 3.98 -9.57
CA VAL A 154 -9.76 4.18 -8.84
C VAL A 154 -9.80 5.60 -8.29
N ASP A 155 -10.91 6.31 -8.53
CA ASP A 155 -11.19 7.61 -7.92
C ASP A 155 -11.63 7.40 -6.48
N VAL A 156 -10.79 7.83 -5.55
CA VAL A 156 -10.98 7.73 -4.10
C VAL A 156 -11.17 9.12 -3.46
N SER A 157 -11.33 10.16 -4.28
CA SER A 157 -11.43 11.54 -3.81
C SER A 157 -12.67 11.81 -2.94
N SER A 158 -13.67 10.92 -3.02
CA SER A 158 -14.92 10.99 -2.28
C SER A 158 -14.83 10.49 -0.83
N VAL A 159 -13.68 9.97 -0.38
CA VAL A 159 -13.53 9.30 0.93
C VAL A 159 -13.86 10.20 2.12
N ASN A 160 -13.64 11.51 1.98
CA ASN A 160 -13.93 12.48 3.03
C ASN A 160 -15.41 12.88 3.09
N GLN A 161 -16.18 12.64 2.02
CA GLN A 161 -17.62 12.84 1.97
C GLN A 161 -18.37 11.56 2.36
N ASP A 162 -17.84 10.40 1.97
CA ASP A 162 -18.38 9.08 2.23
C ASP A 162 -17.25 8.08 2.47
N ASP A 163 -17.08 7.66 3.72
CA ASP A 163 -16.02 6.73 4.14
C ASP A 163 -16.41 5.26 4.03
N SER A 164 -17.60 4.96 3.49
CA SER A 164 -17.99 3.59 3.15
C SER A 164 -17.35 3.10 1.85
N GLY A 165 -16.82 3.99 1.02
CA GLY A 165 -16.31 3.65 -0.31
C GLY A 165 -17.36 3.56 -1.41
N ALA A 166 -18.65 3.72 -1.10
CA ALA A 166 -19.73 3.54 -2.08
C ALA A 166 -19.67 4.52 -3.28
N LEU A 167 -18.90 5.61 -3.15
CA LEU A 167 -18.67 6.60 -4.20
C LEU A 167 -17.33 6.39 -4.93
N PHE A 168 -16.57 5.34 -4.62
CA PHE A 168 -15.36 5.00 -5.34
C PHE A 168 -15.70 4.38 -6.69
N ARG A 169 -14.87 4.66 -7.70
CA ARG A 169 -15.12 4.22 -9.08
C ARG A 169 -13.82 3.95 -9.82
N GLU A 170 -13.75 2.83 -10.52
CA GLU A 170 -12.68 2.61 -11.50
C GLU A 170 -12.84 3.64 -12.63
N VAL A 171 -11.77 4.38 -12.91
CA VAL A 171 -11.69 5.40 -13.96
C VAL A 171 -10.73 5.03 -15.07
N GLY A 172 -9.99 3.94 -14.92
CA GLY A 172 -9.16 3.38 -15.98
C GLY A 172 -8.49 2.09 -15.56
N PHE A 173 -8.12 1.28 -16.54
CA PHE A 173 -7.35 0.07 -16.32
C PHE A 173 -6.38 -0.16 -17.48
N PHE A 174 -5.35 -0.96 -17.22
CA PHE A 174 -4.46 -1.49 -18.26
C PHE A 174 -4.01 -2.88 -17.86
N ASP A 175 -4.50 -3.87 -18.60
CA ASP A 175 -4.18 -5.26 -18.36
C ASP A 175 -2.79 -5.60 -18.93
N VAL A 176 -1.92 -6.10 -18.06
CA VAL A 176 -0.57 -6.54 -18.42
C VAL A 176 -0.48 -8.05 -18.59
N TYR A 177 -1.51 -8.83 -18.25
CA TYR A 177 -1.59 -10.29 -18.29
C TYR A 177 -2.94 -10.81 -18.85
N PRO A 178 -3.30 -10.48 -20.11
CA PRO A 178 -4.63 -10.78 -20.66
C PRO A 178 -4.93 -12.25 -20.94
N GLU A 179 -4.01 -13.18 -20.66
CA GLU A 179 -4.24 -14.60 -20.88
C GLU A 179 -5.13 -15.24 -19.80
N ASP A 180 -5.21 -14.66 -18.60
CA ASP A 180 -6.09 -15.13 -17.52
C ASP A 180 -7.56 -14.73 -17.73
N ASP A 181 -7.84 -13.73 -18.57
CA ASP A 181 -9.20 -13.37 -19.02
C ASP A 181 -9.95 -14.57 -19.63
N ALA A 182 -9.22 -15.50 -20.27
CA ALA A 182 -9.80 -16.72 -20.84
C ALA A 182 -10.45 -17.63 -19.77
N VAL A 183 -10.07 -17.48 -18.50
CA VAL A 183 -10.62 -18.18 -17.35
C VAL A 183 -11.28 -17.23 -16.35
N THR A 184 -11.63 -16.00 -16.77
CA THR A 184 -12.25 -14.95 -15.96
C THR A 184 -11.40 -14.44 -14.78
N GLY A 185 -10.07 -14.48 -14.94
CA GLY A 185 -9.10 -14.09 -13.93
C GLY A 185 -8.70 -15.25 -13.00
N GLU A 186 -7.56 -15.11 -12.34
CA GLU A 186 -7.03 -16.09 -11.39
C GLU A 186 -6.33 -15.38 -10.21
N ALA A 187 -6.56 -15.87 -8.99
CA ALA A 187 -5.82 -15.42 -7.80
C ALA A 187 -4.40 -16.05 -7.79
N ALA A 188 -3.53 -15.53 -8.65
CA ALA A 188 -2.16 -16.00 -8.82
C ALA A 188 -1.15 -14.84 -8.84
N PHE A 189 0.09 -15.14 -8.45
CA PHE A 189 1.22 -14.20 -8.47
C PHE A 189 1.81 -14.09 -9.89
N ASN A 190 1.07 -13.47 -10.80
CA ASN A 190 1.50 -13.16 -12.17
C ASN A 190 1.17 -11.69 -12.53
N GLY A 191 1.75 -11.13 -13.59
CA GLY A 191 1.35 -9.81 -14.07
C GLY A 191 1.97 -8.63 -13.31
N ALA A 192 1.16 -7.65 -12.90
CA ALA A 192 1.62 -6.36 -12.38
C ALA A 192 2.12 -6.45 -10.92
N TRP A 193 3.39 -6.14 -10.70
CA TRP A 193 4.04 -6.13 -9.38
C TRP A 193 3.97 -4.76 -8.68
N SER A 194 4.08 -3.68 -9.44
CA SER A 194 4.04 -2.32 -8.89
C SER A 194 3.73 -1.29 -9.97
N VAL A 195 3.26 -0.13 -9.55
CA VAL A 195 3.06 1.05 -10.40
C VAL A 195 3.71 2.27 -9.79
N TYR A 196 4.39 3.10 -10.60
CA TYR A 196 4.94 4.37 -10.15
C TYR A 196 4.19 5.55 -10.82
N PRO A 197 3.27 6.23 -10.10
CA PRO A 197 2.46 7.31 -10.67
C PRO A 197 3.11 8.71 -10.57
N TYR A 198 4.28 8.83 -9.93
CA TYR A 198 4.81 10.13 -9.49
C TYR A 198 5.73 10.85 -10.50
N LEU A 199 5.81 10.40 -11.76
CA LEU A 199 6.59 11.12 -12.77
C LEU A 199 5.92 12.46 -13.12
N LYS A 200 6.71 13.54 -13.04
CA LYS A 200 6.26 14.91 -13.40
C LYS A 200 5.73 15.06 -14.83
N SER A 201 6.07 14.13 -15.74
CA SER A 201 5.55 14.09 -17.11
C SER A 201 4.08 13.64 -17.20
N GLY A 202 3.53 13.12 -16.10
CA GLY A 202 2.21 12.48 -16.04
C GLY A 202 2.17 11.09 -16.64
N TYR A 203 3.33 10.48 -16.89
CA TYR A 203 3.41 9.06 -17.25
C TYR A 203 3.47 8.20 -16.00
N LEU A 204 2.86 7.01 -16.07
CA LEU A 204 2.88 5.97 -15.06
C LEU A 204 3.85 4.89 -15.55
N LEU A 205 4.63 4.28 -14.66
CA LEU A 205 5.41 3.10 -14.99
C LEU A 205 4.80 1.89 -14.29
N VAL A 206 4.29 0.93 -15.05
CA VAL A 206 3.80 -0.34 -14.50
C VAL A 206 4.90 -1.37 -14.69
N ASN A 207 5.34 -1.99 -13.60
CA ASN A 207 6.27 -3.10 -13.63
C ASN A 207 5.50 -4.42 -13.60
N SER A 208 5.73 -5.26 -14.60
CA SER A 208 5.22 -6.63 -14.67
C SER A 208 6.36 -7.61 -14.42
N MET A 209 6.07 -8.68 -13.68
CA MET A 209 7.04 -9.72 -13.36
C MET A 209 7.59 -10.41 -14.62
N GLU A 210 6.73 -10.66 -15.60
CA GLU A 210 7.08 -11.43 -16.79
C GLU A 210 7.38 -10.55 -18.00
N ARG A 211 6.78 -9.35 -18.07
CA ARG A 211 6.76 -8.53 -19.29
C ARG A 211 7.54 -7.22 -19.20
N GLY A 212 8.21 -6.95 -18.08
CA GLY A 212 9.07 -5.79 -17.93
C GLY A 212 8.31 -4.52 -17.56
N VAL A 213 8.55 -3.40 -18.25
CA VAL A 213 7.97 -2.09 -17.87
C VAL A 213 7.10 -1.53 -18.98
N PHE A 214 5.87 -1.17 -18.61
CA PHE A 214 4.95 -0.41 -19.45
C PHE A 214 4.95 1.07 -19.04
N SER A 215 5.10 1.97 -20.01
CA SER A 215 4.96 3.41 -19.79
C SER A 215 3.60 3.87 -20.29
N LEU A 216 2.72 4.21 -19.36
CA LEU A 216 1.32 4.54 -19.62
C LEU A 216 1.06 6.01 -19.32
N LYS A 217 -0.04 6.55 -19.84
CA LYS A 217 -0.51 7.89 -19.47
C LYS A 217 -2.02 7.88 -19.34
N TYR A 218 -2.51 8.08 -18.12
CA TYR A 218 -3.93 8.29 -17.87
C TYR A 218 -4.40 9.58 -18.56
N ARG A 219 -5.56 9.53 -19.21
CA ARG A 219 -6.09 10.63 -20.05
C ARG A 219 -7.35 11.28 -19.50
N GLY A 220 -7.92 10.76 -18.41
CA GLY A 220 -9.20 11.24 -17.87
C GLY A 220 -10.37 10.48 -18.46
#